data_AF-A0AAE4QMG1-F1
#
_entry.id   AF-A0AAE4QMG1-F1
#
_cell.length_a   1.000
_cell.length_b   1.000
_cell.length_c   1.000
_cell.angle_alpha   90.00
_cell.angle_beta   90.00
_cell.angle_gamma   90.00
#
_symmetry.space_group_name_H-M   'P 1'
#
loop_
_entity.id
_entity.type
_entity.pdbx_description
1 polymer ?
#
loop_
_entity_poly.entity_id
_entity_poly.type
_entity_poly.pdbx_seq_one_letter_code
_entity_poly.pdbx_strand_id
1 'polypeptide(L)'
;MEKSAMQTSPEENDLLDLVLAGDLNALEKLVRGVQKKVFNLSLKFLWNPEDAEDATQEILIKTITNLGSFRRESVFSTWVYRIAVNHLINAKKSRVEQRRLTFRLVRSELEKSSQKPETSSETEYLASQVKTACTHAMLTCLKRQHRIAFILGEVVRVSGEEGAEIMGISAVNFRKKLSRARKRMGKFLGTNCGVVNSENACRCENRIAYSIRNLALKPYLDLSERLKENGQWRRIETYSDETDLLEKVSLTYRSTMDYDSRRNTLEEVKSIFSKRDLRILN
;
A
#
# COMPACT_ATOMS: atom_id res chain seq x y z
N MET A 1 -30.22 12.46 -0.75
CA MET A 1 -28.75 12.53 -0.71
C MET A 1 -28.22 11.50 -1.68
N GLU A 2 -27.92 11.91 -2.90
CA GLU A 2 -27.39 11.03 -3.95
C GLU A 2 -26.00 10.53 -3.55
N LYS A 3 -25.85 9.21 -3.55
CA LYS A 3 -24.55 8.54 -3.46
C LYS A 3 -23.79 8.89 -4.74
N SER A 4 -22.85 9.83 -4.68
CA SER A 4 -21.79 9.91 -5.69
C SER A 4 -20.80 8.76 -5.45
N ALA A 5 -21.28 7.52 -5.61
CA ALA A 5 -20.42 6.36 -5.67
C ALA A 5 -19.63 6.48 -6.98
N MET A 6 -18.31 6.37 -6.91
CA MET A 6 -17.49 6.27 -8.11
C MET A 6 -17.95 5.02 -8.86
N GLN A 7 -18.48 5.21 -10.07
CA GLN A 7 -19.03 4.13 -10.90
C GLN A 7 -17.97 3.64 -11.89
N THR A 8 -18.06 2.37 -12.27
CA THR A 8 -17.25 1.76 -13.33
C THR A 8 -17.39 2.54 -14.63
N SER A 9 -16.29 2.77 -15.35
CA SER A 9 -16.34 3.55 -16.59
C SER A 9 -17.20 2.85 -17.65
N PRO A 10 -17.76 3.58 -18.64
CA PRO A 10 -18.49 2.98 -19.75
C PRO A 10 -17.67 1.89 -20.46
N GLU A 11 -16.38 2.12 -20.71
CA GLU A 11 -15.49 1.16 -21.37
C GLU A 11 -15.25 -0.09 -20.52
N GLU A 12 -15.13 0.04 -19.19
CA GLU A 12 -15.04 -1.12 -18.29
C GLU A 12 -16.37 -1.89 -18.23
N ASN A 13 -17.52 -1.20 -18.34
CA ASN A 13 -18.83 -1.86 -18.40
C ASN A 13 -19.00 -2.66 -19.71
N ASP A 14 -18.58 -2.12 -20.85
CA ASP A 14 -18.60 -2.83 -22.13
C ASP A 14 -17.74 -4.09 -22.08
N LEU A 15 -16.54 -4.00 -21.47
CA LEU A 15 -15.69 -5.17 -21.22
C LEU A 15 -16.39 -6.20 -20.32
N LEU A 16 -17.07 -5.76 -19.27
CA LEU A 16 -17.82 -6.66 -18.38
C LEU A 16 -18.97 -7.37 -19.11
N ASP A 17 -19.68 -6.68 -19.99
CA ASP A 17 -20.76 -7.27 -20.80
C ASP A 17 -20.23 -8.35 -21.75
N LEU A 18 -19.10 -8.09 -22.42
CA LEU A 18 -18.42 -9.08 -23.26
C LEU A 18 -17.96 -10.30 -22.45
N VAL A 19 -17.44 -10.08 -21.24
CA VAL A 19 -17.02 -11.18 -20.36
C VAL A 19 -18.20 -12.05 -19.93
N LEU A 20 -19.34 -11.45 -19.59
CA LEU A 20 -20.55 -12.18 -19.24
C LEU A 20 -21.13 -12.95 -20.43
N ALA A 21 -20.87 -12.49 -21.66
CA ALA A 21 -21.18 -13.21 -22.90
C ALA A 21 -20.16 -14.32 -23.24
N GLY A 22 -19.11 -14.51 -22.43
CA GLY A 22 -18.12 -15.57 -22.60
C GLY A 22 -16.87 -15.18 -23.39
N ASP A 23 -16.64 -13.89 -23.66
CA ASP A 23 -15.44 -13.43 -24.36
C ASP A 23 -14.18 -13.56 -23.49
N LEU A 24 -13.29 -14.49 -23.86
CA LEU A 24 -12.03 -14.74 -23.17
C LEU A 24 -11.02 -13.59 -23.31
N ASN A 25 -11.01 -12.86 -24.42
CA ASN A 25 -10.11 -11.73 -24.62
C ASN A 25 -10.53 -10.54 -23.75
N ALA A 26 -11.83 -10.30 -23.63
CA ALA A 26 -12.37 -9.30 -22.71
C ALA A 26 -12.03 -9.66 -21.26
N LEU A 27 -12.11 -10.95 -20.90
CA LEU A 27 -11.76 -11.42 -19.56
C LEU A 27 -10.29 -11.20 -19.25
N GLU A 28 -9.41 -11.54 -20.20
CA GLU A 28 -7.97 -11.31 -20.05
C GLU A 28 -7.66 -9.82 -19.85
N LYS A 29 -8.24 -8.93 -20.66
CA LYS A 29 -8.06 -7.47 -20.53
C LYS A 29 -8.52 -6.97 -19.16
N LEU A 30 -9.70 -7.39 -18.71
CA LEU A 30 -10.27 -7.01 -17.42
C LEU A 30 -9.39 -7.47 -16.25
N VAL A 31 -8.94 -8.73 -16.27
CA VAL A 31 -8.07 -9.31 -15.24
C VAL A 31 -6.69 -8.63 -15.23
N ARG A 32 -6.09 -8.38 -16.40
CA ARG A 32 -4.82 -7.64 -16.50
C ARG A 32 -4.92 -6.23 -15.93
N GLY A 33 -6.07 -5.57 -16.07
CA GLY A 33 -6.34 -4.24 -15.51
C GLY A 33 -6.25 -4.19 -13.98
N VAL A 34 -6.57 -5.29 -13.29
CA VAL A 34 -6.55 -5.37 -11.81
C VAL A 34 -5.37 -6.15 -11.25
N GLN A 35 -4.70 -6.99 -12.05
CA GLN A 35 -3.58 -7.84 -11.62
C GLN A 35 -2.50 -7.06 -10.87
N LYS A 36 -2.01 -5.93 -11.43
CA LYS A 36 -0.97 -5.12 -10.80
C LYS A 36 -1.43 -4.55 -9.44
N LYS A 37 -2.68 -4.09 -9.35
CA LYS A 37 -3.26 -3.55 -8.11
C LYS A 37 -3.35 -4.62 -7.02
N VAL A 38 -3.81 -5.82 -7.37
CA VAL A 38 -3.91 -6.95 -6.44
C VAL A 38 -2.52 -7.38 -5.96
N PHE A 39 -1.56 -7.53 -6.87
CA PHE A 39 -0.19 -7.88 -6.51
C PHE A 39 0.44 -6.86 -5.55
N ASN A 40 0.30 -5.57 -5.84
CA ASN A 40 0.82 -4.51 -5.00
C ASN A 40 0.22 -4.52 -3.60
N LEU A 41 -1.10 -4.76 -3.48
CA LEU A 41 -1.76 -4.88 -2.19
C LEU A 41 -1.25 -6.11 -1.41
N SER A 42 -1.17 -7.26 -2.07
CA SER A 42 -0.67 -8.52 -1.49
C SER A 42 0.77 -8.37 -1.00
N LEU A 43 1.65 -7.78 -1.81
CA LEU A 43 3.06 -7.56 -1.47
C LEU A 43 3.20 -6.66 -0.24
N LYS A 44 2.46 -5.54 -0.21
CA LYS A 44 2.49 -4.60 0.92
C LYS A 44 1.95 -5.23 2.21
N PHE A 45 1.00 -6.17 2.10
CA PHE A 45 0.38 -6.83 3.25
C PHE A 45 1.19 -8.02 3.80
N LEU A 46 1.69 -8.89 2.91
CA LEU A 46 2.39 -10.14 3.25
C LEU A 46 3.89 -9.96 3.44
N TRP A 47 4.48 -8.94 2.81
CA TRP A 47 5.90 -8.60 2.86
C TRP A 47 6.83 -9.72 2.35
N ASN A 48 6.32 -10.61 1.53
CA ASN A 48 7.09 -11.66 0.86
C ASN A 48 6.62 -11.78 -0.60
N PRO A 49 7.51 -11.70 -1.60
CA PRO A 49 7.12 -11.75 -3.00
C PRO A 49 6.43 -13.04 -3.40
N GLU A 50 6.97 -14.21 -3.03
CA GLU A 50 6.37 -15.51 -3.36
C GLU A 50 4.98 -15.65 -2.76
N ASP A 51 4.83 -15.39 -1.46
CA ASP A 51 3.52 -15.41 -0.78
C ASP A 51 2.53 -14.42 -1.44
N ALA A 52 3.02 -13.29 -1.98
CA ALA A 52 2.21 -12.30 -2.67
C ALA A 52 1.83 -12.72 -4.11
N GLU A 53 2.72 -13.40 -4.83
CA GLU A 53 2.44 -14.01 -6.13
C GLU A 53 1.32 -15.06 -5.99
N ASP A 54 1.47 -15.98 -5.02
CA ASP A 54 0.48 -17.02 -4.72
C ASP A 54 -0.87 -16.42 -4.33
N ALA A 55 -0.88 -15.47 -3.38
CA ALA A 55 -2.12 -14.80 -2.96
C ALA A 55 -2.78 -14.06 -4.14
N THR A 56 -1.99 -13.43 -5.02
CA THR A 56 -2.51 -12.73 -6.19
C THR A 56 -3.21 -13.69 -7.14
N GLN A 57 -2.58 -14.83 -7.45
CA GLN A 57 -3.20 -15.85 -8.31
C GLN A 57 -4.53 -16.33 -7.71
N GLU A 58 -4.56 -16.68 -6.43
CA GLU A 58 -5.79 -17.13 -5.76
C GLU A 58 -6.88 -16.03 -5.74
N ILE A 59 -6.51 -14.76 -5.55
CA ILE A 59 -7.44 -13.63 -5.60
C ILE A 59 -8.00 -13.42 -7.00
N LEU A 60 -7.17 -13.53 -8.05
CA LEU A 60 -7.63 -13.38 -9.43
C LEU A 60 -8.55 -14.54 -9.82
N ILE A 61 -8.25 -15.78 -9.41
CA ILE A 61 -9.16 -16.92 -9.59
C ILE A 61 -10.50 -16.66 -8.88
N LYS A 62 -10.48 -16.18 -7.63
CA LYS A 62 -11.70 -15.79 -6.90
C LYS A 62 -12.46 -14.66 -7.60
N THR A 63 -11.74 -13.72 -8.20
CA THR A 63 -12.34 -12.60 -8.95
C THR A 63 -13.08 -13.11 -10.17
N ILE A 64 -12.44 -13.96 -10.98
CA ILE A 64 -13.03 -14.55 -12.19
C ILE A 64 -14.25 -15.43 -11.84
N THR A 65 -14.07 -16.34 -10.87
CA THR A 65 -15.13 -17.29 -10.47
C THR A 65 -16.35 -16.61 -9.84
N ASN A 66 -16.19 -15.44 -9.22
CA ASN A 66 -17.30 -14.67 -8.64
C ASN A 66 -17.76 -13.52 -9.53
N LEU A 67 -17.24 -13.37 -10.75
CA LEU A 67 -17.47 -12.19 -11.59
C LEU A 67 -18.95 -11.99 -11.92
N GLY A 68 -19.71 -13.08 -12.11
CA GLY A 68 -21.16 -13.04 -12.33
C GLY A 68 -21.97 -12.45 -11.16
N SER A 69 -21.38 -12.34 -9.97
CA SER A 69 -22.01 -11.69 -8.80
C SER A 69 -21.75 -10.19 -8.70
N PHE A 70 -20.94 -9.63 -9.62
CA PHE A 70 -20.61 -8.21 -9.59
C PHE A 70 -21.79 -7.36 -10.11
N ARG A 71 -22.45 -6.64 -9.19
CA ARG A 71 -23.66 -5.86 -9.47
C ARG A 71 -23.41 -4.44 -10.01
N ARG A 72 -22.15 -4.05 -10.28
CA ARG A 72 -21.77 -2.70 -10.76
C ARG A 72 -22.19 -1.54 -9.84
N GLU A 73 -22.42 -1.82 -8.56
CA GLU A 73 -22.76 -0.82 -7.53
C GLU A 73 -21.53 -0.03 -7.03
N SER A 74 -20.33 -0.45 -7.46
CA SER A 74 -19.03 0.14 -7.15
C SER A 74 -18.17 0.09 -8.41
N VAL A 75 -17.06 0.84 -8.46
CA VAL A 75 -16.00 0.59 -9.44
C VAL A 75 -15.55 -0.88 -9.34
N PHE A 76 -15.29 -1.52 -10.47
CA PHE A 76 -14.79 -2.90 -10.53
C PHE A 76 -13.56 -3.12 -9.64
N SER A 77 -12.57 -2.22 -9.70
CA SER A 77 -11.36 -2.34 -8.88
C SER A 77 -11.61 -2.31 -7.36
N THR A 78 -12.64 -1.59 -6.90
CA THR A 78 -13.07 -1.58 -5.48
C THR A 78 -13.64 -2.94 -5.07
N TRP A 79 -14.46 -3.55 -5.94
CA TRP A 79 -15.00 -4.89 -5.72
C TRP A 79 -13.89 -5.96 -5.69
N VAL A 80 -12.91 -5.87 -6.58
CA VAL A 80 -11.72 -6.74 -6.57
C VAL A 80 -10.90 -6.55 -5.29
N TYR A 81 -10.70 -5.30 -4.83
CA TYR A 81 -10.04 -5.05 -3.55
C TYR A 81 -10.79 -5.65 -2.36
N ARG A 82 -12.13 -5.68 -2.39
CA ARG A 82 -12.90 -6.36 -1.34
C ARG A 82 -12.60 -7.85 -1.29
N ILE A 83 -12.51 -8.52 -2.45
CA ILE A 83 -12.10 -9.93 -2.54
C ILE A 83 -10.66 -10.09 -2.02
N ALA A 84 -9.75 -9.23 -2.45
CA ALA A 84 -8.34 -9.26 -2.05
C ALA A 84 -8.16 -9.08 -0.54
N VAL A 85 -8.83 -8.11 0.07
CA VAL A 85 -8.74 -7.83 1.51
C VAL A 85 -9.30 -8.99 2.33
N ASN A 86 -10.47 -9.51 1.95
CA ASN A 86 -11.04 -10.68 2.61
C ASN A 86 -10.13 -11.91 2.50
N HIS A 87 -9.50 -12.11 1.34
CA HIS A 87 -8.52 -13.15 1.16
C HIS A 87 -7.32 -12.94 2.09
N LEU A 88 -6.65 -11.79 2.02
CA LEU A 88 -5.39 -11.51 2.72
C LEU A 88 -5.53 -11.55 4.25
N ILE A 89 -6.64 -11.03 4.79
CA ILE A 89 -6.91 -11.09 6.23
C ILE A 89 -6.96 -12.54 6.73
N ASN A 90 -7.49 -13.44 5.91
CA ASN A 90 -7.75 -14.84 6.26
C ASN A 90 -6.70 -15.83 5.71
N ALA A 91 -5.75 -15.37 4.89
CA ALA A 91 -4.69 -16.19 4.32
C ALA A 91 -3.81 -16.82 5.41
N LYS A 92 -3.04 -17.86 5.07
CA LYS A 92 -2.01 -18.38 5.98
C LYS A 92 -1.02 -17.26 6.36
N LYS A 93 -0.37 -17.39 7.52
CA LYS A 93 0.66 -16.42 7.93
C LYS A 93 1.82 -16.47 6.94
N SER A 94 2.16 -15.32 6.37
CA SER A 94 3.33 -15.21 5.50
C SER A 94 4.59 -15.62 6.24
N ARG A 95 5.64 -15.98 5.49
CA ARG A 95 6.94 -16.35 6.08
C ARG A 95 7.48 -15.25 7.02
N VAL A 96 7.19 -13.98 6.70
CA VAL A 96 7.54 -12.83 7.53
C VAL A 96 6.71 -12.77 8.81
N GLU A 97 5.40 -12.97 8.73
CA GLU A 97 4.53 -12.97 9.91
C GLU A 97 4.85 -14.09 10.90
N GLN A 98 5.39 -15.21 10.41
CA GLN A 98 5.84 -16.32 11.25
C GLN A 98 7.02 -15.95 12.17
N ARG A 99 7.78 -14.89 11.84
CA ARG A 99 8.81 -14.31 12.73
C ARG A 99 8.22 -13.65 13.98
N ARG A 100 6.89 -13.47 14.05
CA ARG A 100 6.14 -12.92 15.21
C ARG A 100 6.72 -11.61 15.73
N LEU A 101 7.08 -10.71 14.82
CA LEU A 101 7.64 -9.42 15.18
C LEU A 101 6.66 -8.63 16.08
N THR A 102 7.24 -7.97 17.08
CA THR A 102 6.53 -7.04 17.96
C THR A 102 7.30 -5.72 17.99
N PHE A 103 6.63 -4.61 18.31
CA PHE A 103 7.32 -3.33 18.46
C PHE A 103 8.48 -3.40 19.47
N ARG A 104 8.37 -4.21 20.52
CA ARG A 104 9.47 -4.43 21.49
C ARG A 104 10.67 -5.11 20.84
N LEU A 105 10.44 -6.16 20.04
CA LEU A 105 11.50 -6.84 19.30
C LEU A 105 12.15 -5.89 18.29
N VAL A 106 11.36 -5.19 17.48
CA VAL A 106 11.88 -4.23 16.50
C VAL A 106 12.76 -3.19 17.19
N ARG A 107 12.34 -2.64 18.35
CA ARG A 107 13.17 -1.72 19.14
C ARG A 107 14.51 -2.34 19.56
N SER A 108 14.51 -3.55 20.11
CA SER A 108 15.74 -4.22 20.53
C SER A 108 16.71 -4.42 19.36
N GLU A 109 16.19 -4.66 18.16
CA GLU A 109 17.00 -4.76 16.94
C GLU A 109 17.55 -3.40 16.48
N LEU A 110 16.84 -2.28 16.74
CA LEU A 110 17.37 -0.94 16.49
C LEU A 110 18.63 -0.68 17.32
N GLU A 111 18.59 -1.02 18.61
CA GLU A 111 19.68 -0.77 19.57
C GLU A 111 20.97 -1.52 19.18
N LYS A 112 20.85 -2.73 18.60
CA LYS A 112 21.98 -3.55 18.13
C LYS A 112 22.61 -3.09 16.81
N SER A 113 21.93 -2.20 16.08
CA SER A 113 22.25 -1.88 14.68
C SER A 113 23.08 -0.60 14.50
N SER A 114 23.75 -0.13 15.56
CA SER A 114 24.53 1.12 15.55
C SER A 114 25.96 0.90 15.07
N GLN A 115 26.21 1.02 13.75
CA GLN A 115 27.57 1.08 13.18
C GLN A 115 27.74 2.35 12.33
N LYS A 116 28.96 2.89 12.25
CA LYS A 116 29.26 4.03 11.35
C LYS A 116 29.28 3.53 9.89
N PRO A 117 28.50 4.13 8.99
CA PRO A 117 28.48 3.76 7.58
C PRO A 117 29.64 4.41 6.83
N GLU A 118 30.14 3.75 5.80
CA GLU A 118 30.92 4.39 4.73
C GLU A 118 29.96 5.09 3.77
N THR A 119 30.30 6.30 3.30
CA THR A 119 29.39 7.17 2.53
C THR A 119 29.63 7.00 1.02
N SER A 120 28.63 6.51 0.28
CA SER A 120 28.61 6.42 -1.18
C SER A 120 27.19 6.61 -1.73
N SER A 121 27.01 6.74 -3.05
CA SER A 121 25.67 6.79 -3.68
C SER A 121 24.87 5.49 -3.48
N GLU A 122 25.56 4.36 -3.39
CA GLU A 122 24.97 3.06 -3.05
C GLU A 122 24.41 3.06 -1.61
N THR A 123 25.05 3.79 -0.69
CA THR A 123 24.59 3.96 0.70
C THR A 123 23.21 4.63 0.76
N GLU A 124 22.91 5.60 -0.09
CA GLU A 124 21.61 6.30 -0.10
C GLU A 124 20.47 5.38 -0.56
N TYR A 125 20.67 4.64 -1.65
CA TYR A 125 19.71 3.64 -2.12
C TYR A 125 19.45 2.57 -1.04
N LEU A 126 20.52 2.01 -0.46
CA LEU A 126 20.40 0.99 0.57
C LEU A 126 19.75 1.52 1.86
N ALA A 127 20.02 2.77 2.24
CA ALA A 127 19.33 3.42 3.35
C ALA A 127 17.82 3.56 3.09
N SER A 128 17.42 3.87 1.84
CA SER A 128 16.01 3.86 1.43
C SER A 128 15.39 2.46 1.56
N GLN A 129 16.09 1.41 1.13
CA GLN A 129 15.62 0.03 1.30
C GLN A 129 15.46 -0.34 2.79
N VAL A 130 16.36 0.12 3.66
CA VAL A 130 16.25 -0.06 5.12
C VAL A 130 15.02 0.66 5.69
N LYS A 131 14.71 1.89 5.24
CA LYS A 131 13.50 2.63 5.65
C LYS A 131 12.24 1.81 5.33
N THR A 132 12.16 1.30 4.11
CA THR A 132 11.06 0.46 3.63
C THR A 132 10.95 -0.81 4.46
N ALA A 133 12.05 -1.56 4.65
CA ALA A 133 12.05 -2.77 5.48
C ALA A 133 11.66 -2.54 6.94
N CYS A 134 12.11 -1.44 7.55
CA CYS A 134 11.73 -1.07 8.91
C CYS A 134 10.22 -0.77 9.00
N THR A 135 9.68 -0.04 8.01
CA THR A 135 8.25 0.29 7.95
C THR A 135 7.39 -0.96 7.90
N HIS A 136 7.77 -1.92 7.06
CA HIS A 136 7.00 -3.15 6.96
C HIS A 136 7.19 -4.08 8.15
N ALA A 137 8.37 -4.12 8.77
CA ALA A 137 8.54 -4.79 10.06
C ALA A 137 7.55 -4.24 11.11
N MET A 138 7.39 -2.92 11.19
CA MET A 138 6.39 -2.30 12.08
C MET A 138 4.94 -2.61 11.68
N LEU A 139 4.61 -2.61 10.38
CA LEU A 139 3.29 -3.02 9.89
C LEU A 139 2.95 -4.45 10.28
N THR A 140 3.93 -5.36 10.28
CA THR A 140 3.72 -6.75 10.70
C THR A 140 3.41 -6.88 12.20
N CYS A 141 3.85 -5.93 13.03
CA CYS A 141 3.54 -5.84 14.45
C CYS A 141 2.07 -5.43 14.75
N LEU A 142 1.35 -4.93 13.73
CA LEU A 142 -0.07 -4.62 13.82
C LEU A 142 -0.90 -5.89 13.64
N LYS A 143 -2.09 -5.92 14.26
CA LYS A 143 -3.11 -6.92 13.92
C LYS A 143 -3.47 -6.76 12.44
N ARG A 144 -3.69 -7.85 11.71
CA ARG A 144 -3.99 -7.84 10.25
C ARG A 144 -5.05 -6.82 9.85
N GLN A 145 -6.15 -6.75 10.61
CA GLN A 145 -7.23 -5.78 10.42
C GLN A 145 -6.80 -4.31 10.53
N HIS A 146 -5.82 -3.99 11.39
CA HIS A 146 -5.25 -2.65 11.48
C HIS A 146 -4.19 -2.42 10.41
N ARG A 147 -3.41 -3.46 10.06
CA ARG A 147 -2.41 -3.40 8.99
C ARG A 147 -3.06 -3.07 7.65
N ILE A 148 -4.11 -3.79 7.26
CA ILE A 148 -4.78 -3.55 5.98
C ILE A 148 -5.49 -2.20 5.96
N ALA A 149 -6.09 -1.77 7.07
CA ALA A 149 -6.67 -0.43 7.19
C ALA A 149 -5.60 0.67 6.99
N PHE A 150 -4.41 0.48 7.56
CA PHE A 150 -3.28 1.37 7.36
C PHE A 150 -2.80 1.38 5.90
N ILE A 151 -2.65 0.20 5.27
CA ILE A 151 -2.23 0.12 3.86
C ILE A 151 -3.25 0.82 2.97
N LEU A 152 -4.54 0.57 3.16
CA LEU A 152 -5.59 1.22 2.37
C LEU A 152 -5.60 2.74 2.59
N GLY A 153 -5.62 3.19 3.84
CA GLY A 153 -5.76 4.63 4.16
C GLY A 153 -4.50 5.46 3.93
N GLU A 154 -3.32 4.93 4.24
CA GLU A 154 -2.06 5.66 4.07
C GLU A 154 -1.46 5.40 2.69
N VAL A 155 -1.32 4.14 2.29
CA VAL A 155 -0.52 3.77 1.11
C VAL A 155 -1.33 3.85 -0.17
N VAL A 156 -2.53 3.26 -0.19
CA VAL A 156 -3.44 3.32 -1.34
C VAL A 156 -4.20 4.66 -1.37
N ARG A 157 -4.27 5.36 -0.23
CA ARG A 157 -4.95 6.67 -0.07
C ARG A 157 -6.45 6.65 -0.41
N VAL A 158 -7.13 5.54 -0.11
CA VAL A 158 -8.59 5.50 -0.24
C VAL A 158 -9.27 6.33 0.85
N SER A 159 -10.45 6.86 0.56
CA SER A 159 -11.28 7.57 1.54
C SER A 159 -11.75 6.65 2.66
N GLY A 160 -12.30 7.23 3.73
CA GLY A 160 -12.85 6.44 4.85
C GLY A 160 -14.04 5.56 4.43
N GLU A 161 -14.81 6.05 3.47
CA GLU A 161 -15.99 5.41 2.88
C GLU A 161 -15.58 4.25 1.97
N GLU A 162 -14.66 4.49 1.02
CA GLU A 162 -14.11 3.44 0.14
C GLU A 162 -13.37 2.37 0.94
N GLY A 163 -12.56 2.78 1.92
CA GLY A 163 -11.84 1.83 2.78
C GLY A 163 -12.79 0.95 3.60
N ALA A 164 -13.93 1.50 4.03
CA ALA A 164 -14.98 0.73 4.70
C ALA A 164 -15.71 -0.23 3.76
N GLU A 165 -16.01 0.20 2.54
CA GLU A 165 -16.60 -0.65 1.51
C GLU A 165 -15.69 -1.83 1.16
N ILE A 166 -14.40 -1.55 0.91
CA ILE A 166 -13.37 -2.55 0.62
C ILE A 166 -13.25 -3.54 1.79
N MET A 167 -13.25 -3.05 3.04
CA MET A 167 -13.12 -3.91 4.22
C MET A 167 -14.44 -4.59 4.65
N GLY A 168 -15.58 -4.26 4.05
CA GLY A 168 -16.89 -4.78 4.46
C GLY A 168 -17.30 -4.39 5.89
N ILE A 169 -16.92 -3.18 6.34
CA ILE A 169 -17.23 -2.67 7.69
C ILE A 169 -17.83 -1.27 7.61
N SER A 170 -18.31 -0.72 8.73
CA SER A 170 -18.77 0.68 8.76
C SER A 170 -17.61 1.67 8.62
N ALA A 171 -17.86 2.83 7.99
CA ALA A 171 -16.90 3.94 7.86
C ALA A 171 -16.31 4.37 9.22
N VAL A 172 -17.13 4.37 10.28
CA VAL A 172 -16.70 4.63 11.66
C VAL A 172 -15.70 3.58 12.14
N ASN A 173 -15.96 2.29 11.88
CA ASN A 173 -15.06 1.20 12.28
C ASN A 173 -13.74 1.27 11.50
N PHE A 174 -13.77 1.54 10.19
CA PHE A 174 -12.57 1.75 9.38
C PHE A 174 -11.70 2.88 9.95
N ARG A 175 -12.27 4.07 10.17
CA ARG A 175 -11.57 5.22 10.76
C ARG A 175 -10.98 4.91 12.13
N LYS A 176 -11.71 4.16 12.98
CA LYS A 176 -11.18 3.71 14.29
C LYS A 176 -9.99 2.76 14.15
N LYS A 177 -10.03 1.79 13.22
CA LYS A 177 -8.91 0.87 12.96
C LYS A 177 -7.68 1.62 12.43
N LEU A 178 -7.87 2.52 11.47
CA LEU A 178 -6.82 3.34 10.89
C LEU A 178 -6.18 4.26 11.94
N SER A 179 -6.98 4.97 12.73
CA SER A 179 -6.48 5.81 13.84
C SER A 179 -5.65 5.00 14.85
N ARG A 180 -6.10 3.80 15.22
CA ARG A 180 -5.34 2.90 16.11
C ARG A 180 -4.02 2.44 15.49
N ALA A 181 -4.00 2.15 14.18
CA ALA A 181 -2.79 1.81 13.46
C ALA A 181 -1.79 2.99 13.47
N ARG A 182 -2.25 4.18 13.08
CA ARG A 182 -1.47 5.43 13.10
C ARG A 182 -0.88 5.70 14.47
N LYS A 183 -1.67 5.62 15.54
CA LYS A 183 -1.19 5.86 16.92
C LYS A 183 -0.08 4.89 17.33
N ARG A 184 -0.19 3.60 16.96
CA ARG A 184 0.85 2.61 17.29
C ARG A 184 2.13 2.84 16.50
N MET A 185 2.02 3.10 15.19
CA MET A 185 3.15 3.43 14.33
C MET A 185 3.84 4.71 14.80
N GLY A 186 3.07 5.78 15.00
CA GLY A 186 3.55 7.09 15.43
C GLY A 186 4.25 7.06 16.78
N LYS A 187 3.68 6.36 17.78
CA LYS A 187 4.35 6.20 19.09
C LYS A 187 5.74 5.57 18.94
N PHE A 188 5.85 4.50 18.15
CA PHE A 188 7.13 3.84 17.94
C PHE A 188 8.10 4.75 17.19
N LEU A 189 7.66 5.32 16.07
CA LEU A 189 8.49 6.17 15.22
C LEU A 189 9.00 7.41 15.98
N GLY A 190 8.13 8.13 16.68
CA GLY A 190 8.50 9.34 17.41
C GLY A 190 9.54 9.10 18.52
N THR A 191 9.57 7.90 19.11
CA THR A 191 10.50 7.55 20.20
C THR A 191 11.80 6.90 19.71
N ASN A 192 11.83 6.36 18.48
CA ASN A 192 12.93 5.50 18.05
C ASN A 192 13.53 5.87 16.69
N CYS A 193 12.83 6.59 15.82
CA CYS A 193 13.25 6.83 14.43
C CYS A 193 13.86 8.22 14.26
N GLY A 194 15.10 8.29 13.77
CA GLY A 194 15.80 9.55 13.47
C GLY A 194 15.22 10.34 12.30
N VAL A 195 14.52 9.67 11.38
CA VAL A 195 13.82 10.33 10.26
C VAL A 195 12.64 11.15 10.76
N VAL A 196 11.98 10.70 11.83
CA VAL A 196 10.78 11.35 12.39
C VAL A 196 11.13 12.36 13.48
N ASN A 197 12.08 12.03 14.36
CA ASN A 197 12.65 12.97 15.33
C ASN A 197 14.18 12.86 15.29
N SER A 198 14.85 13.95 14.93
CA SER A 198 16.30 14.03 14.77
C SER A 198 17.08 13.73 16.07
N GLU A 199 16.45 13.91 17.24
CA GLU A 199 17.02 13.59 18.56
C GLU A 199 17.16 12.08 18.80
N ASN A 200 16.40 11.25 18.08
CA ASN A 200 16.51 9.80 18.22
C ASN A 200 17.81 9.29 17.59
N ALA A 201 18.43 8.25 18.16
CA ALA A 201 19.73 7.73 17.71
C ALA A 201 19.69 6.97 16.36
N CYS A 202 18.54 6.43 15.95
CA CYS A 202 18.45 5.58 14.75
C CYS A 202 18.78 6.37 13.47
N ARG A 203 19.67 5.84 12.64
CA ARG A 203 19.96 6.33 11.27
C ARG A 203 19.87 5.16 10.31
N CYS A 204 19.30 5.34 9.13
CA CYS A 204 19.02 4.20 8.24
C CYS A 204 20.32 3.66 7.63
N GLU A 205 21.25 4.57 7.35
CA GLU A 205 22.59 4.35 6.85
C GLU A 205 23.38 3.43 7.79
N ASN A 206 23.30 3.69 9.09
CA ASN A 206 23.97 2.88 10.13
C ASN A 206 23.46 1.44 10.20
N ARG A 207 22.27 1.18 9.65
CA ARG A 207 21.56 -0.09 9.76
C ARG A 207 21.70 -0.96 8.52
N ILE A 208 22.36 -0.48 7.46
CA ILE A 208 22.52 -1.22 6.20
C ILE A 208 23.19 -2.56 6.44
N ALA A 209 24.38 -2.57 7.06
CA ALA A 209 25.14 -3.80 7.34
C ALA A 209 24.34 -4.80 8.19
N TYR A 210 23.64 -4.31 9.21
CA TYR A 210 22.76 -5.14 10.04
C TYR A 210 21.60 -5.74 9.24
N SER A 211 20.97 -4.93 8.40
CA SER A 211 19.78 -5.33 7.64
C SER A 211 20.10 -6.34 6.53
N ILE A 212 21.29 -6.24 5.93
CA ILE A 212 21.84 -7.23 5.01
C ILE A 212 22.09 -8.55 5.75
N ARG A 213 22.86 -8.51 6.85
CA ARG A 213 23.24 -9.70 7.63
C ARG A 213 22.03 -10.48 8.16
N ASN A 214 21.00 -9.78 8.62
CA ASN A 214 19.80 -10.39 9.19
C ASN A 214 18.70 -10.68 8.16
N LEU A 215 19.05 -10.61 6.86
CA LEU A 215 18.17 -10.91 5.73
C LEU A 215 16.86 -10.09 5.77
N ALA A 216 16.89 -8.91 6.38
CA ALA A 216 15.73 -8.02 6.46
C ALA A 216 15.45 -7.37 5.09
N LEU A 217 16.49 -7.21 4.27
CA LEU A 217 16.40 -6.73 2.89
C LEU A 217 16.27 -7.85 1.85
N LYS A 218 16.59 -9.10 2.23
CA LYS A 218 16.65 -10.25 1.30
C LYS A 218 15.41 -10.39 0.41
N PRO A 219 14.16 -10.31 0.93
CA PRO A 219 12.98 -10.45 0.07
C PRO A 219 12.90 -9.40 -1.05
N TYR A 220 13.47 -8.21 -0.87
CA TYR A 220 13.44 -7.11 -1.84
C TYR A 220 14.62 -7.15 -2.80
N LEU A 221 15.80 -7.55 -2.31
CA LEU A 221 16.97 -7.76 -3.14
C LEU A 221 16.75 -8.94 -4.08
N ASP A 222 16.24 -10.07 -3.57
CA ASP A 222 15.90 -11.25 -4.38
C ASP A 222 14.84 -10.89 -5.45
N LEU A 223 13.84 -10.07 -5.10
CA LEU A 223 12.84 -9.59 -6.05
C LEU A 223 13.47 -8.67 -7.12
N SER A 224 14.33 -7.74 -6.70
CA SER A 224 15.03 -6.83 -7.60
C SER A 224 15.90 -7.62 -8.60
N GLU A 225 16.65 -8.62 -8.13
CA GLU A 225 17.47 -9.50 -8.97
C GLU A 225 16.62 -10.32 -9.94
N ARG A 226 15.56 -11.00 -9.46
CA ARG A 226 14.63 -11.73 -10.32
C ARG A 226 14.02 -10.87 -11.43
N LEU A 227 13.70 -9.62 -11.13
CA LEU A 227 13.11 -8.72 -12.13
C LEU A 227 14.15 -8.17 -13.12
N LYS A 228 15.41 -8.02 -12.70
CA LYS A 228 16.55 -7.71 -13.60
C LYS A 228 16.78 -8.84 -14.60
N GLU A 229 16.83 -10.09 -14.11
CA GLU A 229 17.06 -11.28 -14.93
C GLU A 229 15.96 -11.48 -15.99
N ASN A 230 14.70 -11.17 -15.64
CA ASN A 230 13.55 -11.35 -16.54
C ASN A 230 13.35 -10.19 -17.54
N GLY A 231 14.28 -9.23 -17.64
CA GLY A 231 14.14 -8.05 -18.53
C GLY A 231 12.97 -7.13 -18.17
N GLN A 232 12.31 -7.37 -17.04
CA GLN A 232 11.21 -6.57 -16.52
C GLN A 232 11.71 -5.31 -15.78
N TRP A 233 13.02 -5.07 -15.78
CA TRP A 233 13.67 -3.89 -15.20
C TRP A 233 13.04 -2.57 -15.64
N ARG A 234 12.68 -2.40 -16.94
CA ARG A 234 11.96 -1.21 -17.44
C ARG A 234 10.54 -1.04 -16.87
N ARG A 235 9.98 -2.05 -16.21
CA ARG A 235 8.69 -1.98 -15.50
C ARG A 235 8.85 -1.64 -14.01
N ILE A 236 10.08 -1.50 -13.50
CA ILE A 236 10.41 -1.10 -12.12
C ILE A 236 10.85 0.35 -12.01
N GLU A 237 10.94 1.11 -13.11
CA GLU A 237 11.00 2.58 -12.99
C GLU A 237 9.74 3.13 -12.29
N THR A 238 8.66 2.35 -12.19
CA THR A 238 7.43 2.73 -11.46
C THR A 238 7.26 2.10 -10.07
N TYR A 239 8.24 1.35 -9.54
CA TYR A 239 8.17 0.81 -8.17
C TYR A 239 9.09 1.53 -7.18
N SER A 240 10.11 2.22 -7.69
CA SER A 240 10.93 3.17 -6.93
C SER A 240 10.11 4.40 -6.49
N ASP A 241 9.27 4.90 -7.40
CA ASP A 241 8.67 6.23 -7.25
C ASP A 241 7.31 6.23 -6.52
N GLU A 242 6.77 5.04 -6.20
CA GLU A 242 5.56 4.90 -5.35
C GLU A 242 5.88 4.51 -3.89
N THR A 243 7.14 4.68 -3.47
CA THR A 243 7.56 4.61 -2.06
C THR A 243 7.80 5.98 -1.42
N ASP A 244 7.36 7.06 -2.09
CA ASP A 244 7.39 8.43 -1.56
C ASP A 244 6.30 8.73 -0.52
N LEU A 245 5.59 7.69 -0.09
CA LEU A 245 4.63 7.80 1.00
C LEU A 245 5.29 7.81 2.38
N LEU A 246 6.51 7.28 2.50
CA LEU A 246 7.35 7.47 3.69
C LEU A 246 7.84 8.92 3.83
N GLU A 247 7.94 9.65 2.71
CA GLU A 247 8.26 11.08 2.72
C GLU A 247 7.10 11.90 3.30
N LYS A 248 5.84 11.56 3.00
CA LYS A 248 4.66 12.30 3.50
C LYS A 248 4.01 11.78 4.78
N VAL A 249 4.32 10.58 5.26
CA VAL A 249 3.89 10.15 6.61
C VAL A 249 4.73 10.80 7.73
N SER A 250 5.91 11.39 7.45
CA SER A 250 6.81 11.93 8.48
C SER A 250 6.99 13.46 8.50
N LEU A 251 6.81 14.17 7.38
CA LEU A 251 6.81 15.65 7.40
C LEU A 251 5.58 16.23 8.12
N THR A 252 4.55 15.42 8.40
CA THR A 252 3.31 15.80 9.10
C THR A 252 2.99 14.84 10.26
N TYR A 253 3.97 14.55 11.12
CA TYR A 253 3.70 14.48 12.56
C TYR A 253 4.10 15.81 13.25
N ARG A 254 4.36 16.85 12.44
CA ARG A 254 4.90 18.14 12.86
C ARG A 254 3.80 19.04 13.39
N SER A 255 3.75 19.18 14.72
CA SER A 255 3.00 20.16 15.51
C SER A 255 1.47 20.05 15.52
N THR A 256 0.89 20.10 16.72
CA THR A 256 -0.52 20.29 17.08
C THR A 256 -1.50 19.10 17.00
N MET A 257 -2.03 18.78 18.20
CA MET A 257 -3.36 18.20 18.40
C MET A 257 -4.40 19.07 17.65
N ASP A 258 -5.47 18.43 17.17
CA ASP A 258 -6.56 18.95 16.31
C ASP A 258 -6.29 19.03 14.80
N TYR A 259 -6.81 18.02 14.08
CA TYR A 259 -7.10 18.11 12.66
C TYR A 259 -8.62 18.11 12.46
N ASP A 260 -9.16 19.28 12.15
CA ASP A 260 -10.52 19.50 11.66
C ASP A 260 -10.58 19.12 10.17
N SER A 261 -11.46 18.19 9.82
CA SER A 261 -11.76 17.88 8.43
C SER A 261 -12.70 18.96 7.88
N ARG A 262 -12.22 19.92 7.08
CA ARG A 262 -13.05 20.65 6.11
C ARG A 262 -12.25 21.63 5.23
N ARG A 263 -12.26 21.42 3.90
CA ARG A 263 -12.79 22.37 2.89
C ARG A 263 -12.48 21.91 1.45
N ASN A 264 -13.57 21.79 0.68
CA ASN A 264 -13.74 21.61 -0.76
C ASN A 264 -12.55 21.97 -1.68
N THR A 265 -11.82 20.97 -2.16
CA THR A 265 -11.08 21.04 -3.43
C THR A 265 -12.01 21.24 -4.64
N LEU A 266 -13.31 20.96 -4.51
CA LEU A 266 -14.30 21.11 -5.58
C LEU A 266 -14.60 22.58 -5.94
N GLU A 267 -14.48 23.52 -4.99
CA GLU A 267 -14.77 24.94 -5.25
C GLU A 267 -13.57 25.68 -5.86
N GLU A 268 -12.34 25.31 -5.54
CA GLU A 268 -11.14 25.81 -6.22
C GLU A 268 -11.07 25.30 -7.66
N VAL A 269 -11.44 24.04 -7.90
CA VAL A 269 -11.53 23.47 -9.24
C VAL A 269 -12.65 24.16 -10.05
N LYS A 270 -13.83 24.42 -9.46
CA LYS A 270 -14.90 25.21 -10.10
C LYS A 270 -14.49 26.66 -10.38
N SER A 271 -13.70 27.28 -9.50
CA SER A 271 -13.13 28.62 -9.67
C SER A 271 -12.13 28.66 -10.86
N ILE A 272 -11.29 27.63 -11.00
CA ILE A 272 -10.33 27.49 -12.11
C ILE A 272 -11.06 27.32 -13.45
N PHE A 273 -12.16 26.55 -13.49
CA PHE A 273 -12.99 26.40 -14.69
C PHE A 273 -13.88 27.61 -15.00
N SER A 274 -14.19 28.47 -14.02
CA SER A 274 -14.97 29.69 -14.24
C SER A 274 -14.17 30.87 -14.84
N LYS A 275 -12.84 30.76 -14.91
CA LYS A 275 -11.94 31.88 -15.27
C LYS A 275 -11.09 31.65 -16.52
N ARG A 276 -11.33 30.62 -17.32
CA ARG A 276 -10.62 30.42 -18.59
C ARG A 276 -11.57 30.01 -19.70
N ASP A 277 -11.76 30.92 -20.66
CA ASP A 277 -12.24 30.63 -22.01
C ASP A 277 -11.35 29.56 -22.63
N LEU A 278 -11.83 28.31 -22.68
CA LEU A 278 -11.21 27.25 -23.48
C LEU A 278 -12.20 26.89 -24.59
N ARG A 279 -12.02 27.55 -25.74
CA ARG A 279 -12.59 27.11 -27.01
C ARG A 279 -11.97 25.77 -27.38
N ILE A 280 -12.83 24.76 -27.56
CA ILE A 280 -12.48 23.49 -28.17
C ILE A 280 -12.72 23.65 -29.68
N LEU A 281 -11.80 23.10 -30.48
CA LEU A 281 -11.68 23.12 -31.97
C LEU A 281 -10.75 24.21 -32.52
N ASN A 282 -9.59 23.79 -33.04
CA ASN A 282 -9.49 23.13 -34.35
C ASN A 282 -8.62 21.87 -34.26
#